data_AF-A0A955EI04-F1
#
_entry.id   AF-A0A955EI04-F1
#
_cell.length_a   1.000
_cell.length_b   1.000
_cell.length_c   1.000
_cell.angle_alpha   90.00
_cell.angle_beta   90.00
_cell.angle_gamma   90.00
#
_symmetry.space_group_name_H-M   'P 1'
#
loop_
_entity.id
_entity.type
_entity.pdbx_description
1 polymer ?
#
loop_
_entity_poly.entity_id
_entity_poly.type
_entity_poly.pdbx_seq_one_letter_code
_entity_poly.pdbx_strand_id
1 'polypeptide(L)'
;MTAGVTATADGGAGEPSRPKRKQKKGRKGPPEWTHLPIYYGVRGMGAVMQVAGIEPTMRAMRGIGGVFGGLPFNRKRFDRAVDNIRWCFPDWDEARARRYALEAYR
;
A
#
# COMPACT_ATOMS: atom_id res chain seq x y z
N MET A 1 23.71 -59.25 27.67
CA MET A 1 23.48 -57.87 28.16
C MET A 1 23.58 -56.92 26.99
N THR A 2 22.45 -56.57 26.37
CA THR A 2 22.33 -55.42 25.45
C THR A 2 20.94 -54.83 25.68
N ALA A 3 20.90 -53.72 26.41
CA ALA A 3 19.77 -52.79 26.46
C ALA A 3 19.42 -52.33 25.03
N GLY A 4 18.18 -52.09 24.63
CA GLY A 4 17.13 -51.35 25.34
C GLY A 4 17.22 -49.86 24.97
N VAL A 5 16.06 -49.22 24.73
CA VAL A 5 15.79 -47.79 24.39
C VAL A 5 15.51 -47.57 22.89
N THR A 6 14.28 -47.76 22.39
CA THR A 6 13.01 -46.97 22.48
C THR A 6 12.96 -45.67 21.65
N ALA A 7 12.17 -45.74 20.58
CA ALA A 7 11.15 -44.76 20.18
C ALA A 7 11.53 -43.26 20.21
N THR A 8 11.99 -42.76 19.07
CA THR A 8 11.83 -41.34 18.71
C THR A 8 10.36 -41.10 18.35
N ALA A 9 9.63 -40.51 19.28
CA ALA A 9 8.34 -39.88 19.06
C ALA A 9 8.54 -38.69 18.11
N ASP A 10 8.10 -38.83 16.87
CA ASP A 10 8.02 -37.74 15.90
C ASP A 10 6.89 -36.82 16.36
N GLY A 11 7.27 -35.75 17.05
CA GLY A 11 6.37 -34.74 17.57
C GLY A 11 5.67 -34.05 16.41
N GLY A 12 4.38 -34.37 16.23
CA GLY A 12 3.47 -33.63 15.38
C GLY A 12 3.47 -32.16 15.78
N ALA A 13 4.31 -31.37 15.11
CA ALA A 13 4.28 -29.93 15.16
C ALA A 13 2.92 -29.49 14.63
N GLY A 14 2.00 -29.19 15.55
CA GLY A 14 0.71 -28.64 15.24
C GLY A 14 0.89 -27.39 14.38
N GLU A 15 0.59 -27.52 13.09
CA GLU A 15 0.54 -26.39 12.17
C GLU A 15 -0.38 -25.33 12.80
N PRO A 16 0.11 -24.11 13.08
CA PRO A 16 -0.73 -23.05 13.57
C PRO A 16 -1.80 -22.78 12.52
N SER A 17 -3.04 -23.14 12.85
CA SER A 17 -4.22 -22.98 12.01
C SER A 17 -4.25 -21.56 11.45
N ARG A 18 -3.89 -21.39 10.17
CA ARG A 18 -3.88 -20.07 9.54
C ARG A 18 -5.29 -19.51 9.62
N PRO A 19 -5.49 -18.30 10.18
CA PRO A 19 -6.83 -17.72 10.26
C PRO A 19 -7.42 -17.62 8.86
N LYS A 20 -8.61 -18.22 8.65
CA LYS A 20 -9.32 -18.21 7.37
C LYS A 20 -9.48 -16.77 6.91
N ARG A 21 -8.71 -16.38 5.90
CA ARG A 21 -8.67 -15.03 5.34
C ARG A 21 -10.05 -14.73 4.76
N LYS A 22 -10.85 -13.92 5.46
CA LYS A 22 -12.22 -13.54 5.02
C LYS A 22 -12.14 -13.01 3.59
N GLN A 23 -12.75 -13.73 2.64
CA GLN A 23 -12.85 -13.29 1.26
C GLN A 23 -13.66 -11.98 1.24
N LYS A 24 -13.01 -10.88 0.85
CA LYS A 24 -13.69 -9.59 0.70
C LYS A 24 -14.63 -9.71 -0.50
N LYS A 25 -15.94 -9.51 -0.27
CA LYS A 25 -16.94 -9.39 -1.35
C LYS A 25 -16.43 -8.39 -2.39
N GLY A 26 -16.41 -8.82 -3.66
CA GLY A 26 -15.97 -8.02 -4.79
C GLY A 26 -16.79 -6.74 -4.89
N ARG A 27 -16.11 -5.59 -4.90
CA ARG A 27 -16.77 -4.31 -5.18
C ARG A 27 -17.19 -4.32 -6.65
N LYS A 28 -18.45 -3.96 -6.93
CA LYS A 28 -18.91 -3.73 -8.32
C LYS A 28 -18.02 -2.65 -8.93
N GLY A 29 -17.46 -2.94 -10.10
CA GLY A 29 -16.62 -2.01 -10.84
C GLY A 29 -17.38 -0.72 -11.17
N PRO A 30 -16.67 0.37 -11.52
CA PRO A 30 -17.32 1.57 -12.02
C PRO A 30 -18.12 1.23 -13.29
N PRO A 31 -19.17 2.01 -13.62
CA PRO A 31 -20.01 1.72 -14.77
C PRO A 31 -19.23 1.81 -16.09
N GLU A 32 -19.57 0.96 -17.07
CA GLU A 32 -18.77 0.77 -18.30
C GLU A 32 -18.50 2.06 -19.09
N TRP A 33 -19.44 3.01 -19.10
CA TRP A 33 -19.29 4.31 -19.78
C TRP A 33 -18.14 5.16 -19.23
N THR A 34 -17.68 4.91 -18.00
CA THR A 34 -16.55 5.62 -17.40
C THR A 34 -15.19 5.08 -17.84
N HIS A 35 -15.12 3.87 -18.41
CA HIS A 35 -13.85 3.26 -18.79
C HIS A 35 -13.15 4.02 -19.93
N LEU A 36 -13.90 4.40 -20.96
CA LEU A 36 -13.39 5.12 -22.13
C LEU A 36 -12.73 6.47 -21.77
N PRO A 37 -13.42 7.40 -21.08
CA PRO A 37 -12.81 8.69 -20.73
C PRO A 37 -11.62 8.53 -19.78
N ILE A 38 -11.71 7.60 -18.81
CA ILE A 38 -10.58 7.33 -17.91
C ILE A 38 -9.40 6.75 -18.68
N TYR A 39 -9.64 5.81 -19.59
CA TYR A 39 -8.61 5.17 -20.40
C TYR A 39 -7.85 6.19 -21.25
N TYR A 40 -8.57 7.02 -22.02
CA TYR A 40 -7.94 8.05 -22.84
C TYR A 40 -7.27 9.14 -22.00
N GLY A 41 -7.82 9.46 -20.82
CA GLY A 41 -7.18 10.37 -19.86
C GLY A 41 -5.82 9.85 -19.39
N VAL A 42 -5.75 8.60 -18.91
CA VAL A 42 -4.49 7.99 -18.45
C VAL A 42 -3.50 7.83 -19.60
N ARG A 43 -3.97 7.38 -20.77
CA ARG A 43 -3.13 7.18 -21.97
C ARG A 43 -2.57 8.51 -22.48
N GLY A 44 -3.41 9.53 -22.58
CA GLY A 44 -3.02 10.87 -23.03
C GLY A 44 -2.03 11.52 -22.06
N MET A 45 -2.27 11.42 -20.76
CA MET A 45 -1.33 11.91 -19.74
C MET A 45 0.04 11.22 -19.87
N GLY A 46 0.07 9.90 -20.06
CA GLY A 46 1.31 9.17 -20.29
C GLY A 46 2.07 9.61 -21.55
N ALA A 47 1.34 9.89 -22.64
CA ALA A 47 1.95 10.40 -23.87
C ALA A 47 2.56 11.80 -23.69
N VAL A 48 1.85 12.71 -23.02
CA VAL A 48 2.38 14.05 -22.69
C VAL A 48 3.62 13.97 -21.83
N MET A 49 3.63 13.09 -20.82
CA MET A 49 4.80 12.87 -19.95
C MET A 49 6.00 12.30 -20.71
N GLN A 50 5.78 11.40 -21.68
CA GLN A 50 6.85 10.87 -22.53
C GLN A 50 7.45 11.93 -23.44
N VAL A 51 6.60 12.81 -24.02
CA VAL A 51 7.07 13.90 -24.90
C VAL A 51 7.76 15.01 -24.10
N ALA A 52 7.26 15.35 -22.91
CA ALA A 52 7.84 16.40 -22.07
C ALA A 52 9.20 16.01 -21.47
N GLY A 53 9.51 14.72 -21.36
CA GLY A 53 10.74 14.22 -20.74
C GLY A 53 10.61 14.01 -19.22
N ILE A 54 11.59 13.31 -18.65
CA ILE A 54 11.53 12.79 -17.28
C ILE A 54 11.60 13.91 -16.23
N GLU A 55 12.50 14.90 -16.40
CA GLU A 55 12.72 15.98 -15.44
C GLU A 55 11.46 16.83 -15.16
N PRO A 56 10.77 17.40 -16.18
CA PRO A 56 9.54 18.17 -15.95
C PRO A 56 8.37 17.29 -15.50
N THR A 57 8.31 16.03 -15.96
CA THR A 57 7.32 15.06 -15.53
C THR A 57 7.43 14.77 -14.04
N MET A 58 8.64 14.51 -13.55
CA MET A 58 8.91 14.27 -12.13
C MET A 58 8.53 15.49 -11.30
N ARG A 59 8.91 16.70 -11.73
CA ARG A 59 8.53 17.96 -11.06
C ARG A 59 7.01 18.13 -10.96
N ALA A 60 6.29 17.85 -12.05
CA ALA A 60 4.82 17.89 -12.06
C ALA A 60 4.22 16.81 -11.15
N MET A 61 4.78 15.59 -11.15
CA MET A 61 4.35 14.51 -10.27
C MET A 61 4.55 14.83 -8.78
N ARG A 62 5.64 15.53 -8.38
CA ARG A 62 5.81 15.95 -6.96
C ARG A 62 4.68 16.87 -6.50
N GLY A 63 4.22 17.75 -7.37
CA GLY A 63 3.07 18.64 -7.10
C GLY A 63 1.75 17.87 -6.99
N ILE A 64 1.52 16.92 -7.90
CA ILE A 64 0.31 16.07 -7.90
C ILE A 64 0.31 15.10 -6.71
N GLY A 65 1.47 14.57 -6.34
CA GLY A 65 1.62 13.63 -5.23
C GLY A 65 1.21 14.23 -3.89
N GLY A 66 1.57 15.48 -3.63
CA GLY A 66 1.11 16.22 -2.44
C GLY A 66 -0.42 16.37 -2.38
N VAL A 67 -1.06 16.63 -3.52
CA VAL A 67 -2.53 16.69 -3.62
C VAL A 67 -3.14 15.28 -3.44
N PHE A 68 -2.52 14.26 -4.03
CA PHE A 68 -2.96 12.88 -3.95
C PHE A 68 -2.87 12.31 -2.52
N GLY A 69 -1.87 12.73 -1.74
CA GLY A 69 -1.78 12.43 -0.31
C GLY A 69 -2.97 12.98 0.50
N GLY A 70 -3.52 14.12 0.10
CA GLY A 70 -4.65 14.79 0.76
C GLY A 70 -6.05 14.39 0.28
N LEU A 71 -6.17 13.61 -0.80
CA LEU A 71 -7.49 13.25 -1.35
C LEU A 71 -8.27 12.27 -0.46
N PRO A 72 -9.61 12.42 -0.34
CA PRO A 72 -10.44 11.57 0.51
C PRO A 72 -10.41 10.08 0.10
N PHE A 73 -10.15 9.79 -1.17
CA PHE A 73 -9.97 8.42 -1.68
C PHE A 73 -8.71 7.73 -1.17
N ASN A 74 -7.67 8.49 -0.85
CA ASN A 74 -6.38 7.97 -0.39
C ASN A 74 -6.22 8.03 1.13
N ARG A 75 -7.17 8.66 1.84
CA ARG A 75 -7.14 8.84 3.30
C ARG A 75 -6.79 7.58 4.07
N LYS A 76 -7.38 6.43 3.71
CA LYS A 76 -7.09 5.14 4.37
C LYS A 76 -5.64 4.67 4.21
N ARG A 77 -5.01 4.97 3.07
CA ARG A 77 -3.59 4.62 2.85
C ARG A 77 -2.68 5.63 3.53
N PHE A 78 -3.06 6.90 3.50
CA PHE A 78 -2.39 7.97 4.21
C PHE A 78 -2.38 7.71 5.73
N ASP A 79 -3.52 7.40 6.33
CA ASP A 79 -3.65 7.08 7.75
C ASP A 79 -2.74 5.90 8.13
N ARG A 80 -2.69 4.85 7.29
CA ARG A 80 -1.77 3.73 7.50
C ARG A 80 -0.29 4.14 7.41
N ALA A 81 0.06 5.07 6.53
CA ALA A 81 1.42 5.59 6.46
C ALA A 81 1.79 6.36 7.73
N VAL A 82 0.85 7.16 8.27
CA VAL A 82 1.00 7.85 9.55
C VAL A 82 1.17 6.84 10.69
N ASP A 83 0.34 5.80 10.74
CA ASP A 83 0.43 4.74 11.76
C ASP A 83 1.79 4.03 11.72
N ASN A 84 2.28 3.70 10.52
CA ASN A 84 3.60 3.08 10.36
C ASN A 84 4.73 4.02 10.82
N ILE A 85 4.64 5.32 10.52
CA ILE A 85 5.64 6.30 10.98
C ILE A 85 5.62 6.39 12.50
N ARG A 86 4.44 6.44 13.13
CA ARG A 86 4.31 6.46 14.59
C ARG A 86 4.81 5.18 15.24
N TRP A 87 4.66 4.03 14.58
CA TRP A 87 5.22 2.77 15.04
C TRP A 87 6.75 2.80 15.07
N CYS A 88 7.38 3.33 14.03
CA CYS A 88 8.84 3.44 13.94
C CYS A 88 9.42 4.57 14.80
N PHE A 89 8.65 5.65 15.02
CA PHE A 89 9.05 6.85 15.75
C PHE A 89 8.00 7.19 16.82
N PRO A 90 8.01 6.48 17.96
CA PRO A 90 7.00 6.66 19.01
C PRO A 90 7.07 8.04 19.68
N ASP A 91 8.23 8.68 19.68
CA ASP A 91 8.44 10.02 20.26
C ASP A 91 7.90 11.17 19.40
N TRP A 92 7.42 10.86 18.18
CA TRP A 92 6.89 11.88 17.28
C TRP A 92 5.42 12.16 17.56
N ASP A 93 5.09 13.44 17.69
CA ASP A 93 3.70 13.90 17.73
C ASP A 93 2.96 13.63 16.40
N GLU A 94 1.64 13.47 16.45
CA GLU A 94 0.81 13.12 15.30
C GLU A 94 0.93 14.16 14.18
N ALA A 95 1.03 15.45 14.52
CA ALA A 95 1.23 16.52 13.54
C ALA A 95 2.56 16.36 12.79
N ARG A 96 3.60 15.91 13.48
CA ARG A 96 4.92 15.65 12.89
C ARG A 96 4.88 14.42 11.99
N ALA A 97 4.28 13.32 12.45
CA ALA A 97 4.13 12.10 11.65
C ALA A 97 3.32 12.34 10.36
N ARG A 98 2.24 13.14 10.43
CA ARG A 98 1.45 13.53 9.24
C ARG A 98 2.25 14.36 8.23
N ARG A 99 3.11 15.28 8.69
CA ARG A 99 3.96 16.06 7.78
C ARG A 99 4.91 15.17 6.99
N TYR A 100 5.60 14.25 7.66
CA TYR A 100 6.50 13.31 6.98
C TYR A 100 5.74 12.30 6.11
N ALA A 101 4.53 11.88 6.52
CA ALA A 101 3.67 11.07 5.67
C ALA A 101 3.31 11.79 4.37
N LEU A 102 3.02 13.10 4.41
CA LEU A 102 2.77 13.91 3.22
C LEU A 102 4.04 14.14 2.38
N GLU A 103 5.19 14.25 3.04
CA GLU A 103 6.48 14.41 2.36
C GLU A 103 6.88 13.17 1.58
N ALA A 104 6.54 11.98 2.05
CA ALA A 104 6.74 10.73 1.31
C ALA A 104 5.92 10.62 0.00
N TYR A 105 4.93 11.50 -0.20
CA TYR A 105 4.17 11.62 -1.45
C TYR A 105 4.78 12.64 -2.43
N ARG A 106 5.86 13.34 -2.08
CA ARG A 106 6.55 14.32 -2.93
C ARG A 106 7.80 13.72 -3.56
#